data_AF-A0A2G5XAX7-F1
#
_entry.id   AF-A0A2G5XAX7-F1
#
_cell.length_a   1.000
_cell.length_b   1.000
_cell.length_c   1.000
_cell.angle_alpha   90.00
_cell.angle_beta   90.00
_cell.angle_gamma   90.00
#
_symmetry.space_group_name_H-M   'P 1'
#
loop_
_entity.id
_entity.type
_entity.pdbx_description
1 polymer ?
#
loop_
_entity_poly.entity_id
_entity_poly.type
_entity_poly.pdbx_seq_one_letter_code
_entity_poly.pdbx_strand_id
1 'polypeptide(L)'
;MNKLSIQDFMKEAFKRNKSGMTHPRVHKLAEELIRRCWEEDVFIVFTDGLRTMEDQAVIYGKGRSSYVYKGKQYDNPKVKKVSNALPGSSFHNYQLALDFVNCDGYGKNIDWVVGAKWRRAAAIAKELGFTWGGDWASFRDYPHIQYDGGLSISQIQKGAFPLFKNNKVAAVPSINSTPQKTSDSTSEKKQIGIVKVLVNILNVREDASFSAKVVKTVKKGQSYKVYAMKNGMYNVGGKQWMSAGKKYTKFISS
;
A
#
# COMPACT_ATOMS: atom_id res chain seq x y z
N MET A 1 -8.37 25.84 17.10
CA MET A 1 -8.25 25.18 15.78
C MET A 1 -9.29 24.07 15.73
N ASN A 2 -10.15 24.05 14.70
CA ASN A 2 -11.21 23.03 14.54
C ASN A 2 -10.76 21.79 13.74
N LYS A 3 -9.46 21.47 13.79
CA LYS A 3 -8.87 20.28 13.17
C LYS A 3 -7.56 19.91 13.86
N LEU A 4 -7.19 18.63 13.78
CA LEU A 4 -5.90 18.12 14.22
C LEU A 4 -4.76 18.68 13.35
N SER A 5 -3.54 18.64 13.90
CA SER A 5 -2.32 18.79 13.09
C SER A 5 -2.32 17.75 11.96
N ILE A 6 -1.68 18.05 10.83
CA ILE A 6 -1.59 17.07 9.73
C ILE A 6 -0.94 15.75 10.19
N GLN A 7 0.03 15.80 11.11
CA GLN A 7 0.70 14.61 11.63
C GLN A 7 -0.25 13.72 12.44
N ASP A 8 -1.10 14.31 13.29
CA ASP A 8 -2.06 13.54 14.09
C ASP A 8 -3.26 13.10 13.27
N PHE A 9 -3.71 13.94 12.33
CA PHE A 9 -4.76 13.55 11.39
C PHE A 9 -4.32 12.37 10.52
N MET A 10 -3.05 12.33 10.08
CA MET A 10 -2.50 11.21 9.31
C MET A 10 -2.61 9.87 10.08
N LYS A 11 -2.35 9.89 11.39
CA LYS A 11 -2.51 8.69 12.24
C LYS A 11 -3.98 8.25 12.27
N GLU A 12 -4.90 9.18 12.44
CA GLU A 12 -6.35 8.88 12.46
C GLU A 12 -6.87 8.40 11.09
N ALA A 13 -6.33 8.96 9.99
CA ALA A 13 -6.70 8.60 8.63
C ALA A 13 -6.37 7.14 8.29
N PHE A 14 -5.26 6.61 8.79
CA PHE A 14 -4.80 5.24 8.51
C PHE A 14 -5.09 4.22 9.63
N LYS A 15 -5.77 4.63 10.71
CA LYS A 15 -5.98 3.82 11.91
C LYS A 15 -6.81 2.54 11.69
N ARG A 16 -7.68 2.54 10.67
CA ARG A 16 -8.70 1.50 10.47
C ARG A 16 -8.17 0.33 9.62
N ASN A 17 -9.07 -0.59 9.28
CA ASN A 17 -8.79 -1.96 8.87
C ASN A 17 -7.70 -2.07 7.79
N LYS A 18 -6.47 -2.37 8.24
CA LYS A 18 -5.30 -2.62 7.38
C LYS A 18 -5.06 -1.50 6.36
N SER A 19 -5.55 -0.28 6.62
CA SER A 19 -5.39 0.87 5.72
C SER A 19 -3.93 1.28 5.55
N GLY A 20 -3.11 1.07 6.59
CA GLY A 20 -1.65 1.24 6.52
C GLY A 20 -0.88 0.09 5.85
N MET A 21 -1.55 -0.98 5.40
CA MET A 21 -0.92 -2.18 4.84
C MET A 21 -1.07 -2.25 3.31
N THR A 22 -0.91 -1.11 2.63
CA THR A 22 -0.91 -1.04 1.16
C THR A 22 0.51 -1.14 0.60
N HIS A 23 0.64 -1.28 -0.72
CA HIS A 23 1.94 -1.25 -1.38
C HIS A 23 2.64 0.09 -1.06
N PRO A 24 3.95 0.14 -0.77
CA PRO A 24 4.59 1.36 -0.26
C PRO A 24 4.38 2.60 -1.12
N ARG A 25 4.37 2.46 -2.46
CA ARG A 25 4.07 3.60 -3.35
C ARG A 25 2.60 4.01 -3.32
N VAL A 26 1.66 3.08 -3.17
CA VAL A 26 0.23 3.39 -2.98
C VAL A 26 0.04 4.10 -1.64
N HIS A 27 0.71 3.65 -0.59
CA HIS A 27 0.69 4.29 0.71
C HIS A 27 1.17 5.74 0.65
N LYS A 28 2.29 6.01 -0.05
CA LYS A 28 2.78 7.40 -0.24
C LYS A 28 1.83 8.28 -1.04
N LEU A 29 1.17 7.75 -2.06
CA LEU A 29 0.13 8.49 -2.78
C LEU A 29 -1.10 8.73 -1.89
N ALA A 30 -1.45 7.79 -1.02
CA ALA A 30 -2.55 7.95 -0.07
C ALA A 30 -2.21 8.97 1.04
N GLU A 31 -0.99 9.02 1.55
CA GLU A 31 -0.53 10.09 2.46
C GLU A 31 -0.65 11.46 1.78
N GLU A 32 -0.24 11.57 0.51
CA GLU A 32 -0.35 12.80 -0.26
C GLU A 32 -1.81 13.20 -0.51
N LEU A 33 -2.70 12.23 -0.74
CA LEU A 33 -4.14 12.45 -0.81
C LEU A 33 -4.66 13.07 0.49
N ILE A 34 -4.33 12.48 1.65
CA ILE A 34 -4.74 13.01 2.97
C ILE A 34 -4.21 14.43 3.17
N ARG A 35 -2.95 14.70 2.81
CA ARG A 35 -2.34 16.03 2.94
C ARG A 35 -3.10 17.08 2.13
N ARG A 36 -3.36 16.84 0.85
CA ARG A 36 -4.09 17.78 -0.03
C ARG A 36 -5.53 17.98 0.43
N CYS A 37 -6.21 16.92 0.82
CA CYS A 37 -7.56 17.00 1.37
C CYS A 37 -7.59 17.86 2.66
N TRP A 38 -6.63 17.65 3.57
CA TRP A 38 -6.53 18.39 4.83
C TRP A 38 -6.25 19.89 4.63
N GLU A 39 -5.48 20.25 3.59
CA GLU A 39 -5.22 21.63 3.19
C GLU A 39 -6.48 22.36 2.68
N GLU A 40 -7.43 21.62 2.12
CA GLU A 40 -8.70 22.14 1.60
C GLU A 40 -9.89 22.00 2.58
N ASP A 41 -9.63 21.65 3.85
CA ASP A 41 -10.67 21.35 4.85
C ASP A 41 -11.69 20.28 4.39
N VAL A 42 -11.18 19.36 3.56
CA VAL A 42 -11.82 18.11 3.16
C VAL A 42 -11.20 17.00 4.02
N PHE A 43 -11.93 16.52 5.02
CA PHE A 43 -11.41 15.49 5.93
C PHE A 43 -11.94 14.13 5.52
N ILE A 44 -11.03 13.22 5.23
CA ILE A 44 -11.33 11.82 4.95
C ILE A 44 -10.46 10.91 5.83
N VAL A 45 -10.98 9.74 6.14
CA VAL A 45 -10.20 8.63 6.70
C VAL A 45 -10.39 7.40 5.83
N PHE A 46 -9.40 6.50 5.83
CA PHE A 46 -9.53 5.21 5.19
C PHE A 46 -10.24 4.23 6.13
N THR A 47 -11.16 3.43 5.60
CA THR A 47 -11.90 2.39 6.32
C THR A 47 -11.34 1.00 6.07
N ASP A 48 -10.80 0.76 4.87
CA ASP A 48 -10.20 -0.52 4.46
C ASP A 48 -8.96 -0.30 3.61
N GLY A 49 -7.96 -1.17 3.79
CA GLY A 49 -6.79 -1.31 2.90
C GLY A 49 -6.62 -2.73 2.40
N LEU A 50 -5.56 -3.43 2.82
CA LEU A 50 -5.33 -4.83 2.41
C LEU A 50 -6.50 -5.73 2.83
N ARG A 51 -7.02 -6.52 1.88
CA ARG A 51 -7.92 -7.65 2.15
C ARG A 51 -7.23 -8.94 1.75
N THR A 52 -7.02 -9.87 2.67
CA THR A 52 -6.51 -11.21 2.30
C THR A 52 -7.54 -11.95 1.44
N MET A 53 -7.14 -13.09 0.86
CA MET A 53 -8.07 -13.94 0.10
C MET A 53 -9.23 -14.41 0.98
N GLU A 54 -8.94 -14.75 2.24
CA GLU A 54 -9.93 -15.17 3.21
C GLU A 54 -10.81 -14.00 3.68
N ASP A 55 -10.26 -12.78 3.86
CA ASP A 55 -11.08 -11.58 4.12
C ASP A 55 -12.07 -11.34 2.97
N GLN A 56 -11.58 -11.47 1.73
CA GLN A 56 -12.41 -11.30 0.54
C GLN A 56 -13.47 -12.41 0.43
N ALA A 57 -13.16 -13.63 0.86
CA ALA A 57 -14.15 -14.71 0.91
C ALA A 57 -15.30 -14.38 1.88
N VAL A 58 -14.99 -13.82 3.06
CA VAL A 58 -16.02 -13.34 4.01
C VAL A 58 -16.89 -12.25 3.36
N ILE A 59 -16.28 -11.28 2.67
CA ILE A 59 -17.01 -10.19 2.01
C ILE A 59 -17.88 -10.72 0.87
N TYR A 60 -17.34 -11.62 0.04
CA TYR A 60 -18.08 -12.24 -1.05
C TYR A 60 -19.24 -13.10 -0.54
N GLY A 61 -19.09 -13.79 0.59
CA GLY A 61 -20.16 -14.60 1.16
C GLY A 61 -21.41 -13.82 1.59
N LYS A 62 -21.29 -12.52 1.86
CA LYS A 62 -22.41 -11.64 2.23
C LYS A 62 -23.49 -11.61 1.13
N GLY A 63 -24.72 -11.91 1.50
CA GLY A 63 -25.89 -11.95 0.60
C GLY A 63 -25.89 -13.12 -0.37
N ARG A 64 -25.10 -14.15 -0.11
CA ARG A 64 -25.08 -15.42 -0.87
C ARG A 64 -25.42 -16.57 0.06
N SER A 65 -25.88 -17.67 -0.50
CA SER A 65 -26.11 -18.97 0.17
C SER A 65 -25.13 -20.02 -0.35
N SER A 66 -24.79 -21.00 0.49
CA SER A 66 -24.00 -22.18 0.10
C SER A 66 -22.61 -21.87 -0.49
N TYR A 67 -22.02 -20.73 -0.12
CA TYR A 67 -20.71 -20.32 -0.59
C TYR A 67 -19.61 -20.95 0.26
N VAL A 68 -18.78 -21.76 -0.39
CA VAL A 68 -17.61 -22.42 0.21
C VAL A 68 -16.35 -21.94 -0.50
N TYR A 69 -15.32 -21.61 0.27
CA TYR A 69 -13.99 -21.27 -0.23
C TYR A 69 -12.93 -22.09 0.50
N LYS A 70 -12.11 -22.81 -0.26
CA LYS A 70 -11.08 -23.73 0.25
C LYS A 70 -11.61 -24.71 1.32
N GLY A 71 -12.77 -25.30 1.07
CA GLY A 71 -13.39 -26.29 1.96
C GLY A 71 -14.02 -25.71 3.23
N LYS A 72 -14.04 -24.38 3.42
CA LYS A 72 -14.70 -23.71 4.53
C LYS A 72 -15.91 -22.91 4.06
N GLN A 73 -16.98 -22.92 4.84
CA GLN A 73 -18.20 -22.16 4.59
C GLN A 73 -18.02 -20.68 4.92
N TYR A 74 -18.46 -19.80 4.01
CA TYR A 74 -18.35 -18.35 4.14
C TYR A 74 -19.66 -17.61 3.81
N ASP A 75 -20.73 -18.29 3.38
CA ASP A 75 -21.99 -17.62 3.09
C ASP A 75 -22.61 -16.93 4.31
N ASN A 76 -23.27 -15.82 4.02
CA ASN A 76 -24.10 -15.12 4.97
C ASN A 76 -25.31 -14.54 4.22
N PRO A 77 -26.36 -15.35 3.99
CA PRO A 77 -27.52 -14.93 3.19
C PRO A 77 -28.36 -13.86 3.88
N LYS A 78 -28.18 -13.63 5.20
CA LYS A 78 -28.99 -12.69 6.00
C LYS A 78 -28.59 -11.24 5.82
N VAL A 79 -27.44 -10.96 5.22
CA VAL A 79 -26.95 -9.59 5.01
C VAL A 79 -26.98 -9.23 3.54
N LYS A 80 -27.10 -7.94 3.23
CA LYS A 80 -27.05 -7.46 1.85
C LYS A 80 -25.71 -7.83 1.21
N LYS A 81 -25.76 -8.19 -0.07
CA LYS A 81 -24.59 -8.34 -0.92
C LYS A 81 -23.85 -7.01 -1.05
N VAL A 82 -22.57 -6.99 -0.66
CA VAL A 82 -21.72 -5.78 -0.68
C VAL A 82 -20.56 -5.85 -1.68
N SER A 83 -20.33 -7.00 -2.31
CA SER A 83 -19.29 -7.15 -3.34
C SER A 83 -19.64 -8.22 -4.36
N ASN A 84 -19.18 -7.98 -5.59
CA ASN A 84 -19.16 -8.96 -6.67
C ASN A 84 -17.81 -9.69 -6.78
N ALA A 85 -16.77 -9.24 -6.09
CA ALA A 85 -15.41 -9.75 -6.24
C ALA A 85 -15.16 -11.02 -5.42
N LEU A 86 -14.80 -12.10 -6.12
CA LEU A 86 -14.27 -13.32 -5.53
C LEU A 86 -12.90 -13.07 -4.88
N PRO A 87 -12.43 -13.98 -4.00
CA PRO A 87 -11.03 -13.99 -3.56
C PRO A 87 -10.07 -13.91 -4.75
N GLY A 88 -9.22 -12.88 -4.74
CA GLY A 88 -8.22 -12.63 -5.78
C GLY A 88 -8.74 -11.80 -6.95
N SER A 89 -10.02 -11.41 -6.98
CA SER A 89 -10.58 -10.54 -8.00
C SER A 89 -10.87 -9.12 -7.50
N SER A 90 -10.16 -8.68 -6.46
CA SER A 90 -10.23 -7.33 -5.90
C SER A 90 -8.83 -6.72 -5.78
N PHE A 91 -8.67 -5.44 -6.11
CA PHE A 91 -7.39 -4.73 -5.96
C PHE A 91 -6.91 -4.63 -4.51
N HIS A 92 -7.82 -4.75 -3.54
CA HIS A 92 -7.45 -4.87 -2.12
C HIS A 92 -6.62 -6.15 -1.84
N ASN A 93 -6.80 -7.22 -2.62
CA ASN A 93 -6.02 -8.46 -2.48
C ASN A 93 -4.56 -8.28 -2.89
N TYR A 94 -4.26 -7.21 -3.61
CA TYR A 94 -2.95 -6.88 -4.15
C TYR A 94 -2.34 -5.63 -3.49
N GLN A 95 -2.94 -5.12 -2.42
CA GLN A 95 -2.49 -3.92 -1.70
C GLN A 95 -2.52 -2.64 -2.57
N LEU A 96 -3.40 -2.62 -3.57
CA LEU A 96 -3.50 -1.56 -4.58
C LEU A 96 -4.76 -0.69 -4.41
N ALA A 97 -5.58 -0.93 -3.40
CA ALA A 97 -6.82 -0.21 -3.17
C ALA A 97 -7.01 0.19 -1.71
N LEU A 98 -7.81 1.23 -1.52
CA LEU A 98 -8.25 1.77 -0.25
C LEU A 98 -9.72 2.16 -0.37
N ASP A 99 -10.47 1.99 0.72
CA ASP A 99 -11.81 2.57 0.83
C ASP A 99 -11.74 3.77 1.78
N PHE A 100 -12.36 4.89 1.41
CA PHE A 100 -12.38 6.11 2.21
C PHE A 100 -13.80 6.57 2.55
N VAL A 101 -13.90 7.42 3.57
CA VAL A 101 -15.14 8.03 4.04
C VAL A 101 -14.87 9.44 4.55
N ASN A 102 -15.84 10.34 4.45
CA ASN A 102 -15.73 11.67 5.04
C ASN A 102 -15.73 11.60 6.57
N CYS A 103 -15.10 12.60 7.19
CA CYS A 103 -15.16 12.79 8.63
C CYS A 103 -15.06 14.27 9.03
N ASP A 104 -15.02 14.52 10.34
CA ASP A 104 -14.61 15.80 10.91
C ASP A 104 -13.08 15.99 10.91
N GLY A 105 -12.63 17.20 11.26
CA GLY A 105 -11.20 17.54 11.37
C GLY A 105 -10.41 16.76 12.43
N TYR A 106 -11.08 15.86 13.18
CA TYR A 106 -10.49 15.00 14.21
C TYR A 106 -10.46 13.51 13.79
N GLY A 107 -11.01 13.16 12.61
CA GLY A 107 -11.03 11.79 12.11
C GLY A 107 -11.99 10.86 12.83
N LYS A 108 -12.97 11.39 13.58
CA LYS A 108 -13.87 10.63 14.48
C LYS A 108 -15.29 10.53 13.96
N ASN A 109 -15.90 11.66 13.60
CA ASN A 109 -17.30 11.72 13.21
C ASN A 109 -17.44 11.32 11.75
N ILE A 110 -17.74 10.04 11.50
CA ILE A 110 -17.81 9.45 10.16
C ILE A 110 -19.11 9.83 9.45
N ASP A 111 -19.00 10.25 8.20
CA ASP A 111 -20.12 10.64 7.35
C ASP A 111 -20.06 9.89 6.01
N TRP A 112 -21.09 9.09 5.74
CA TRP A 112 -21.24 8.30 4.52
C TRP A 112 -21.97 9.03 3.38
N VAL A 113 -22.31 10.32 3.57
CA VAL A 113 -22.96 11.12 2.54
C VAL A 113 -21.97 11.47 1.43
N VAL A 114 -22.29 11.02 0.20
CA VAL A 114 -21.52 11.31 -1.01
C VAL A 114 -21.83 12.72 -1.52
N GLY A 115 -21.30 13.72 -0.82
CA GLY A 115 -21.44 15.15 -1.14
C GLY A 115 -20.24 15.77 -1.86
N ALA A 116 -20.18 17.10 -1.88
CA ALA A 116 -19.12 17.86 -2.54
C ALA A 116 -17.71 17.51 -2.01
N LYS A 117 -17.54 17.39 -0.68
CA LYS A 117 -16.26 17.02 -0.06
C LYS A 117 -15.78 15.63 -0.48
N TRP A 118 -16.69 14.65 -0.55
CA TRP A 118 -16.37 13.29 -1.00
C TRP A 118 -15.86 13.30 -2.45
N ARG A 119 -16.56 14.01 -3.32
CA ARG A 119 -16.21 14.12 -4.74
C ARG A 119 -14.91 14.90 -4.93
N ARG A 120 -14.61 15.88 -4.06
CA ARG A 120 -13.33 16.58 -4.08
C ARG A 120 -12.18 15.65 -3.71
N ALA A 121 -12.32 14.86 -2.65
CA ALA A 121 -11.32 13.85 -2.28
C ALA A 121 -11.10 12.83 -3.41
N ALA A 122 -12.16 12.35 -4.06
CA ALA A 122 -12.06 11.47 -5.22
C ALA A 122 -11.34 12.14 -6.41
N ALA A 123 -11.59 13.42 -6.67
CA ALA A 123 -10.89 14.17 -7.71
C ALA A 123 -9.38 14.26 -7.44
N ILE A 124 -8.99 14.58 -6.20
CA ILE A 124 -7.58 14.61 -5.79
C ILE A 124 -6.95 13.22 -5.93
N ALA A 125 -7.66 12.15 -5.54
CA ALA A 125 -7.17 10.78 -5.73
C ALA A 125 -6.89 10.49 -7.22
N LYS A 126 -7.79 10.93 -8.11
CA LYS A 126 -7.60 10.78 -9.56
C LYS A 126 -6.39 11.56 -10.10
N GLU A 127 -6.15 12.78 -9.62
CA GLU A 127 -4.93 13.54 -9.95
C GLU A 127 -3.65 12.80 -9.54
N LEU A 128 -3.70 12.02 -8.46
CA LEU A 128 -2.60 11.18 -7.96
C LEU A 128 -2.48 9.83 -8.69
N GLY A 129 -3.35 9.57 -9.67
CA GLY A 129 -3.35 8.39 -10.51
C GLY A 129 -4.18 7.21 -9.99
N PHE A 130 -5.00 7.41 -8.95
CA PHE A 130 -6.02 6.44 -8.62
C PHE A 130 -7.19 6.49 -9.62
N THR A 131 -7.91 5.40 -9.76
CA THR A 131 -9.28 5.39 -10.27
C THR A 131 -10.27 5.36 -9.10
N TRP A 132 -11.50 5.81 -9.33
CA TRP A 132 -12.53 5.92 -8.29
C TRP A 132 -13.75 5.08 -8.64
N GLY A 133 -14.21 4.25 -7.70
CA GLY A 133 -15.36 3.37 -7.88
C GLY A 133 -16.70 4.09 -8.04
N GLY A 134 -16.77 5.35 -7.64
CA GLY A 134 -17.94 6.21 -7.91
C GLY A 134 -18.14 6.53 -9.39
N ASP A 135 -17.09 6.41 -10.22
CA ASP A 135 -17.16 6.63 -11.68
C ASP A 135 -17.56 5.36 -12.46
N TRP A 136 -17.74 4.21 -11.80
CA TRP A 136 -18.13 2.97 -12.47
C TRP A 136 -19.56 3.06 -13.07
N ALA A 137 -19.74 2.48 -14.26
CA ALA A 137 -21.02 2.51 -14.97
C ALA A 137 -22.12 1.71 -14.25
N SER A 138 -21.76 0.65 -13.54
CA SER A 138 -22.65 -0.16 -12.71
C SER A 138 -21.94 -0.55 -11.42
N PHE A 139 -22.71 -0.91 -10.39
CA PHE A 139 -22.18 -1.26 -9.06
C PHE A 139 -21.22 -0.20 -8.48
N ARG A 140 -21.62 1.09 -8.56
CA ARG A 140 -20.82 2.21 -8.03
C ARG A 140 -20.45 1.97 -6.58
N ASP A 141 -19.14 1.95 -6.34
CA ASP A 141 -18.54 1.77 -5.02
C ASP A 141 -17.87 3.09 -4.62
N TYR A 142 -18.66 4.00 -4.06
CA TYR A 142 -18.22 5.37 -3.77
C TYR A 142 -17.05 5.46 -2.78
N PRO A 143 -16.90 4.58 -1.78
CA PRO A 143 -15.71 4.53 -0.93
C PRO A 143 -14.43 4.14 -1.67
N HIS A 144 -14.54 3.40 -2.76
CA HIS A 144 -13.41 2.67 -3.33
C HIS A 144 -12.51 3.54 -4.22
N ILE A 145 -11.21 3.52 -3.95
CA ILE A 145 -10.17 3.99 -4.87
C ILE A 145 -9.13 2.88 -5.09
N GLN A 146 -8.61 2.78 -6.31
CA GLN A 146 -7.56 1.82 -6.65
C GLN A 146 -6.48 2.43 -7.53
N TYR A 147 -5.23 2.02 -7.33
CA TYR A 147 -4.13 2.34 -8.23
C TYR A 147 -3.91 1.16 -9.18
N ASP A 148 -4.57 1.21 -10.33
CA ASP A 148 -4.52 0.15 -11.34
C ASP A 148 -3.47 0.39 -12.44
N GLY A 149 -3.05 1.64 -12.65
CA GLY A 149 -2.13 2.00 -13.72
C GLY A 149 -2.63 1.59 -15.12
N GLY A 150 -3.95 1.50 -15.31
CA GLY A 150 -4.58 1.01 -16.53
C GLY A 150 -4.63 -0.51 -16.68
N LEU A 151 -4.19 -1.28 -15.68
CA LEU A 151 -4.28 -2.73 -15.69
C LEU A 151 -5.66 -3.21 -15.22
N SER A 152 -6.19 -4.23 -15.89
CA SER A 152 -7.35 -4.98 -15.41
C SER A 152 -6.98 -5.91 -14.25
N ILE A 153 -7.96 -6.28 -13.44
CA ILE A 153 -7.77 -7.27 -12.37
C ILE A 153 -7.25 -8.62 -12.90
N SER A 154 -7.65 -9.03 -14.11
CA SER A 154 -7.16 -10.26 -14.74
C SER A 154 -5.65 -10.19 -15.06
N GLN A 155 -5.16 -9.03 -15.48
CA GLN A 155 -3.72 -8.83 -15.69
C GLN A 155 -2.96 -8.89 -14.36
N ILE A 156 -3.49 -8.27 -13.30
CA ILE A 156 -2.89 -8.34 -11.96
C ILE A 156 -2.85 -9.79 -11.44
N GLN A 157 -3.92 -10.57 -11.63
CA GLN A 157 -3.98 -11.99 -11.28
C GLN A 157 -2.90 -12.82 -12.00
N LYS A 158 -2.55 -12.45 -13.23
CA LYS A 158 -1.48 -13.09 -14.02
C LYS A 158 -0.07 -12.59 -13.64
N GLY A 159 0.05 -11.74 -12.63
CA GLY A 159 1.32 -11.24 -12.10
C GLY A 159 1.77 -9.90 -12.68
N ALA A 160 0.96 -9.24 -13.51
CA ALA A 160 1.24 -7.85 -13.88
C ALA A 160 1.14 -6.94 -12.65
N PHE A 161 1.88 -5.83 -12.66
CA PHE A 161 1.86 -4.87 -11.56
C PHE A 161 1.91 -3.44 -12.09
N PRO A 162 1.15 -2.49 -11.51
CA PRO A 162 1.10 -1.12 -12.01
C PRO A 162 2.46 -0.45 -11.96
N LEU A 163 2.80 0.25 -13.04
CA LEU A 163 3.95 1.15 -13.03
C LEU A 163 3.55 2.45 -12.33
N PHE A 164 4.30 2.79 -11.29
CA PHE A 164 4.10 4.06 -10.62
C PHE A 164 4.81 5.15 -11.40
N LYS A 165 4.03 6.13 -11.89
CA LYS A 165 4.59 7.33 -12.51
C LYS A 165 5.60 7.94 -11.53
N ASN A 166 6.79 8.27 -12.02
CA ASN A 166 7.78 9.04 -11.27
C ASN A 166 7.29 10.48 -11.20
N ASN A 167 6.21 10.73 -10.47
CA ASN A 167 5.84 12.08 -10.11
C ASN A 167 6.93 12.53 -9.13
N LYS A 168 7.62 13.63 -9.44
CA LYS A 168 8.41 14.38 -8.47
C LYS A 168 7.44 14.82 -7.37
N VAL A 169 7.18 13.95 -6.40
CA VAL A 169 6.47 14.34 -5.18
C VAL A 169 7.40 15.35 -4.53
N ALA A 170 6.97 16.61 -4.48
CA ALA A 170 7.75 17.69 -3.93
C ALA A 170 8.25 17.25 -2.54
N ALA A 171 9.57 17.20 -2.39
CA ALA A 171 10.19 16.92 -1.12
C ALA A 171 9.73 18.01 -0.14
N VAL A 172 9.11 17.60 0.96
CA VAL A 172 8.91 18.48 2.12
C VAL A 172 10.30 18.92 2.61
N PRO A 173 10.56 20.21 2.83
CA PRO A 173 11.85 20.68 3.29
C PRO A 173 12.07 20.29 4.76
N SER A 174 13.09 19.47 5.01
CA SER A 174 13.72 19.41 6.34
C SER A 174 14.71 20.55 6.45
N ILE A 175 14.39 21.52 7.29
CA ILE A 175 15.22 22.69 7.63
C ILE A 175 16.20 22.35 8.76
N ASN A 176 17.42 22.91 8.62
CA ASN A 176 18.60 22.96 9.50
C ASN A 176 19.47 21.69 9.52
N SER A 177 20.77 21.70 9.19
CA SER A 177 21.81 22.73 9.38
C SER A 177 23.03 22.54 8.45
N THR A 178 23.67 23.66 8.08
CA THR A 178 24.99 23.83 7.40
C THR A 178 26.13 23.97 8.44
N PRO A 179 27.45 24.07 8.08
CA PRO A 179 28.22 23.72 6.87
C PRO A 179 29.59 22.99 7.12
N GLN A 180 30.13 22.23 6.16
CA GLN A 180 31.48 22.41 5.51
C GLN A 180 32.05 21.15 4.80
N LYS A 181 32.39 21.34 3.50
CA LYS A 181 33.52 20.88 2.65
C LYS A 181 34.30 19.60 3.07
N THR A 182 34.52 18.59 2.22
CA THR A 182 35.34 18.60 0.98
C THR A 182 35.16 17.28 0.19
N SER A 183 35.54 17.34 -1.09
CA SER A 183 35.49 16.37 -2.20
C SER A 183 36.09 14.97 -1.98
N ASP A 184 35.43 13.90 -2.47
CA ASP A 184 35.76 13.26 -3.76
C ASP A 184 34.75 12.16 -4.17
N SER A 185 34.61 11.93 -5.47
CA SER A 185 33.52 11.17 -6.11
C SER A 185 33.76 9.66 -6.23
N THR A 186 32.88 8.85 -5.63
CA THR A 186 32.42 7.54 -6.15
C THR A 186 30.99 7.29 -5.68
N SER A 187 30.09 6.89 -6.58
CA SER A 187 28.63 6.91 -6.38
C SER A 187 28.15 6.15 -5.13
N GLU A 188 27.89 6.87 -4.05
CA GLU A 188 27.32 6.33 -2.82
C GLU A 188 25.87 5.90 -3.08
N LYS A 189 25.66 4.57 -3.18
CA LYS A 189 24.31 4.01 -3.10
C LYS A 189 23.74 4.36 -1.74
N LYS A 190 22.79 5.29 -1.71
CA LYS A 190 22.08 5.70 -0.49
C LYS A 190 21.50 4.48 0.20
N GLN A 191 22.08 4.12 1.35
CA GLN A 191 21.62 3.02 2.19
C GLN A 191 20.19 3.33 2.64
N ILE A 192 19.24 2.42 2.38
CA ILE A 192 17.83 2.57 2.74
C ILE A 192 17.50 1.90 4.08
N GLY A 193 18.39 1.05 4.59
CA GLY A 193 18.23 0.41 5.90
C GLY A 193 19.18 -0.74 6.12
N ILE A 194 18.90 -1.53 7.16
CA ILE A 194 19.59 -2.76 7.50
C ILE A 194 18.59 -3.91 7.50
N VAL A 195 18.95 -5.04 6.90
CA VAL A 195 18.18 -6.27 6.95
C VAL A 195 18.87 -7.31 7.81
N LYS A 196 18.16 -7.87 8.79
CA LYS A 196 18.61 -8.98 9.64
C LYS A 196 17.99 -10.29 9.15
N VAL A 197 18.81 -11.32 8.95
CA VAL A 197 18.40 -12.66 8.51
C VAL A 197 17.80 -13.45 9.68
N LEU A 198 16.60 -14.03 9.49
CA LEU A 198 15.85 -14.75 10.53
C LEU A 198 15.90 -16.28 10.39
N VAL A 199 16.29 -16.79 9.23
CA VAL A 199 16.36 -18.23 8.91
C VAL A 199 17.79 -18.76 8.92
N ASN A 200 17.96 -20.06 9.20
CA ASN A 200 19.28 -20.70 9.35
C ASN A 200 20.17 -20.52 8.12
N ILE A 201 19.60 -20.60 6.91
CA ILE A 201 20.28 -20.37 5.64
C ILE A 201 19.33 -19.60 4.72
N LEU A 202 19.80 -18.50 4.12
CA LEU A 202 19.08 -17.71 3.12
C LEU A 202 19.94 -17.52 1.88
N ASN A 203 19.35 -17.74 0.70
CA ASN A 203 20.04 -17.57 -0.58
C ASN A 203 20.12 -16.08 -0.95
N VAL A 204 21.31 -15.66 -1.38
CA VAL A 204 21.56 -14.37 -2.00
C VAL A 204 21.77 -14.59 -3.49
N ARG A 205 21.00 -13.89 -4.32
CA ARG A 205 20.91 -14.09 -5.77
C ARG A 205 21.49 -12.92 -6.55
N GLU A 206 21.89 -13.18 -7.79
CA GLU A 206 22.59 -12.20 -8.64
C GLU A 206 21.68 -11.04 -9.08
N ASP A 207 20.38 -11.30 -9.18
CA ASP A 207 19.37 -10.32 -9.54
C ASP A 207 18.15 -10.43 -8.60
N ALA A 208 17.29 -9.41 -8.64
CA ALA A 208 16.03 -9.35 -7.92
C ALA A 208 15.00 -10.32 -8.52
N SER A 209 15.32 -11.59 -8.57
CA SER A 209 14.43 -12.66 -9.02
C SER A 209 14.67 -13.93 -8.22
N PHE A 210 13.59 -14.60 -7.82
CA PHE A 210 13.67 -15.89 -7.12
C PHE A 210 14.20 -17.04 -7.98
N SER A 211 14.23 -16.87 -9.31
CA SER A 211 14.84 -17.82 -10.26
C SER A 211 16.28 -17.46 -10.64
N ALA A 212 16.81 -16.30 -10.22
CA ALA A 212 18.17 -15.88 -10.54
C ALA A 212 19.22 -16.76 -9.83
N LYS A 213 20.42 -16.86 -10.43
CA LYS A 213 21.55 -17.64 -9.91
C LYS A 213 21.85 -17.28 -8.45
N VAL A 214 22.03 -18.30 -7.61
CA VAL A 214 22.47 -18.12 -6.22
C VAL A 214 23.96 -17.80 -6.23
N VAL A 215 24.33 -16.64 -5.71
CA VAL A 215 25.72 -16.16 -5.65
C VAL A 215 26.38 -16.57 -4.33
N LYS A 216 25.61 -16.59 -3.24
CA LYS A 216 26.06 -17.06 -1.92
C LYS A 216 24.89 -17.36 -0.99
N THR A 217 25.19 -17.94 0.17
CA THR A 217 24.22 -18.12 1.26
C THR A 217 24.63 -17.33 2.50
N VAL A 218 23.64 -16.89 3.28
CA VAL A 218 23.83 -16.14 4.52
C VAL A 218 23.09 -16.82 5.66
N LYS A 219 23.59 -16.67 6.90
CA LYS A 219 23.11 -17.42 8.07
C LYS A 219 22.25 -16.55 9.00
N LYS A 220 21.43 -17.22 9.83
CA LYS A 220 20.58 -16.59 10.85
C LYS A 220 21.38 -15.62 11.73
N GLY A 221 20.82 -14.45 11.99
CA GLY A 221 21.40 -13.44 12.86
C GLY A 221 22.31 -12.43 12.15
N GLN A 222 22.78 -12.73 10.94
CA GLN A 222 23.61 -11.80 10.16
C GLN A 222 22.77 -10.60 9.66
N SER A 223 23.40 -9.43 9.64
CA SER A 223 22.79 -8.17 9.21
C SER A 223 23.53 -7.58 8.02
N TYR A 224 22.79 -7.03 7.06
CA TYR A 224 23.33 -6.44 5.85
C TYR A 224 22.73 -5.07 5.59
N LYS A 225 23.55 -4.15 5.09
CA LYS A 225 23.07 -2.87 4.56
C LYS A 225 22.21 -3.14 3.33
N VAL A 226 21.08 -2.46 3.26
CA VAL A 226 20.17 -2.53 2.12
C VAL A 226 20.26 -1.26 1.33
N TYR A 227 20.39 -1.39 0.02
CA TYR A 227 20.53 -0.28 -0.91
C TYR A 227 19.32 -0.13 -1.84
N ALA A 228 18.53 -1.18 -2.01
CA ALA A 228 17.32 -1.15 -2.82
C ALA A 228 16.36 -2.29 -2.42
N MET A 229 15.09 -2.13 -2.80
CA MET A 229 14.07 -3.18 -2.74
C MET A 229 13.47 -3.36 -4.14
N LYS A 230 13.41 -4.60 -4.63
CA LYS A 230 12.85 -4.94 -5.95
C LYS A 230 12.33 -6.37 -5.91
N ASN A 231 11.15 -6.62 -6.47
CA ASN A 231 10.56 -7.97 -6.61
C ASN A 231 10.52 -8.79 -5.32
N GLY A 232 10.23 -8.15 -4.18
CA GLY A 232 10.21 -8.83 -2.88
C GLY A 232 11.60 -9.28 -2.39
N MET A 233 12.67 -8.64 -2.87
CA MET A 233 14.05 -8.88 -2.46
C MET A 233 14.76 -7.56 -2.06
N TYR A 234 15.65 -7.64 -1.07
CA TYR A 234 16.55 -6.58 -0.64
C TYR A 234 17.88 -6.68 -1.37
N ASN A 235 18.33 -5.60 -2.01
CA ASN A 235 19.69 -5.48 -2.53
C ASN A 235 20.65 -5.21 -1.38
N VAL A 236 21.62 -6.09 -1.18
CA VAL A 236 22.62 -5.99 -0.11
C VAL A 236 24.02 -5.62 -0.59
N GLY A 237 24.11 -5.07 -1.81
CA GLY A 237 25.34 -4.59 -2.43
C GLY A 237 25.59 -5.21 -3.80
N GLY A 238 25.96 -4.40 -4.80
CA GLY A 238 26.23 -4.89 -6.16
C GLY A 238 25.09 -5.74 -6.74
N LYS A 239 25.44 -6.91 -7.30
CA LYS A 239 24.53 -7.94 -7.81
C LYS A 239 24.16 -8.96 -6.72
N GLN A 240 23.67 -8.50 -5.56
CA GLN A 240 23.33 -9.38 -4.44
C GLN A 240 21.96 -9.03 -3.88
N TRP A 241 21.04 -9.98 -3.96
CA TRP A 241 19.64 -9.82 -3.60
C TRP A 241 19.16 -10.93 -2.67
N MET A 242 18.47 -10.61 -1.58
CA MET A 242 17.92 -11.61 -0.65
C MET A 242 16.43 -11.40 -0.38
N SER A 243 15.69 -12.47 -0.11
CA SER A 243 14.23 -12.42 0.07
C SER A 243 13.80 -11.48 1.20
N ALA A 244 12.81 -10.61 0.94
CA ALA A 244 12.41 -9.53 1.84
C ALA A 244 11.30 -9.86 2.85
N GLY A 245 10.79 -11.09 2.81
CA GLY A 245 9.64 -11.50 3.61
C GLY A 245 9.93 -11.61 5.12
N LYS A 246 8.93 -11.29 5.95
CA LYS A 246 9.01 -11.34 7.44
C LYS A 246 9.39 -12.72 8.00
N LYS A 247 9.20 -13.79 7.23
CA LYS A 247 9.65 -15.16 7.56
C LYS A 247 11.16 -15.34 7.40
N TYR A 248 11.78 -14.60 6.48
CA TYR A 248 13.17 -14.76 6.06
C TYR A 248 14.07 -13.67 6.64
N THR A 249 13.54 -12.45 6.78
CA THR A 249 14.31 -11.25 7.08
C THR A 249 13.50 -10.22 7.86
N LYS A 250 14.16 -9.46 8.73
CA LYS A 250 13.63 -8.28 9.43
C LYS A 250 14.35 -7.04 8.93
N PHE A 251 13.63 -6.15 8.25
CA PHE A 251 14.18 -4.88 7.78
C PHE A 251 14.00 -3.78 8.84
N ILE A 252 15.04 -2.99 9.03
CA ILE A 252 15.11 -1.85 9.93
C ILE A 252 15.52 -0.67 9.05
N SER A 253 14.62 0.29 8.86
CA SER A 253 14.95 1.51 8.13
C SER A 253 16.02 2.30 8.90
N SER A 254 16.99 2.85 8.16
CA SER A 254 17.99 3.79 8.68
C SER A 254 17.49 5.22 8.55
#